data_AF-A0A257MJC3-F1
#
_entry.id   AF-A0A257MJC3-F1
#
_cell.length_a   1.000
_cell.length_b   1.000
_cell.length_c   1.000
_cell.angle_alpha   90.00
_cell.angle_beta   90.00
_cell.angle_gamma   90.00
#
_symmetry.space_group_name_H-M   'P 1'
#
loop_
_entity.id
_entity.type
_entity.pdbx_description
1 polymer ?
#
loop_
_entity_poly.entity_id
_entity_poly.type
_entity_poly.pdbx_seq_one_letter_code
_entity_poly.pdbx_strand_id
1 'polypeptide(L)'
;MTAAKVAKIGFLINPIAGLGGRVGLKGTDGLAASQALAKGAAPQSEERAGVCLRYLLQKAKDLPFLTAGGKMGENALAQCGLTYEVIYNPPQKSGPADTIAACREFQNRKVDLILFCGGDGTARDVASVGSEIPLLGIPAGVKMHSGVFAISPQAAAELAITYVRGDIKLRETEIVDVDEELYRAGELATRLYATALTPHQPALVQERKRIYLSGDEEEFKDQIALFAAEFMRDGSAYILGA
;
A
#
# COMPACT_ATOMS: atom_id res chain seq x y z
N MET A 1 24.98 27.18 4.41
CA MET A 1 23.56 26.89 4.67
C MET A 1 22.91 26.52 3.34
N THR A 2 22.75 25.24 3.06
CA THR A 2 21.97 24.76 1.90
C THR A 2 20.50 24.96 2.22
N ALA A 3 19.75 25.64 1.33
CA ALA A 3 18.31 25.76 1.45
C ALA A 3 17.69 24.35 1.64
N ALA A 4 16.78 24.20 2.60
CA ALA A 4 16.08 22.94 2.81
C ALA A 4 15.36 22.57 1.51
N LYS A 5 15.75 21.45 0.90
CA LYS A 5 15.09 20.93 -0.30
C LYS A 5 13.66 20.56 0.10
N VAL A 6 12.67 21.15 -0.56
CA VAL A 6 11.27 20.72 -0.40
C VAL A 6 11.16 19.30 -0.96
N ALA A 7 10.81 18.34 -0.11
CA ALA A 7 10.65 16.95 -0.51
C ALA A 7 9.42 16.81 -1.43
N LYS A 8 9.56 16.06 -2.52
CA LYS A 8 8.47 15.73 -3.44
C LYS A 8 8.05 14.28 -3.26
N ILE A 9 6.76 14.03 -3.08
CA ILE A 9 6.23 12.67 -2.98
C ILE A 9 5.61 12.27 -4.32
N GLY A 10 6.05 11.15 -4.89
CA GLY A 10 5.31 10.45 -5.93
C GLY A 10 4.19 9.64 -5.29
N PHE A 11 2.94 9.92 -5.63
CA PHE A 11 1.77 9.25 -5.05
C PHE A 11 1.00 8.45 -6.09
N LEU A 12 0.65 7.22 -5.74
CA LEU A 12 -0.07 6.31 -6.64
C LEU A 12 -1.04 5.41 -5.88
N ILE A 13 -2.21 5.16 -6.45
CA ILE A 13 -3.19 4.19 -5.98
C ILE A 13 -3.38 3.15 -7.08
N ASN A 14 -3.33 1.87 -6.72
CA ASN A 14 -3.89 0.82 -7.57
C ASN A 14 -5.44 0.81 -7.40
N PRO A 15 -6.23 1.21 -8.41
CA PRO A 15 -7.67 1.41 -8.24
C PRO A 15 -8.47 0.15 -7.94
N ILE A 16 -7.91 -1.04 -8.18
CA ILE A 16 -8.58 -2.34 -7.95
C ILE A 16 -8.04 -3.07 -6.72
N ALA A 17 -7.08 -2.49 -6.00
CA ALA A 17 -6.52 -3.11 -4.81
C ALA A 17 -7.53 -3.14 -3.65
N GLY A 18 -7.45 -4.20 -2.84
CA GLY A 18 -8.37 -4.45 -1.72
C GLY A 18 -9.64 -5.23 -2.10
N LEU A 19 -9.84 -5.58 -3.38
CA LEU A 19 -11.00 -6.38 -3.82
C LEU A 19 -10.98 -7.83 -3.31
N GLY A 20 -9.81 -8.48 -3.32
CA GLY A 20 -9.71 -9.93 -3.02
C GLY A 20 -10.09 -10.31 -1.59
N GLY A 21 -9.74 -9.47 -0.60
CA GLY A 21 -10.00 -9.74 0.81
C GLY A 21 -11.49 -9.93 1.13
N ARG A 22 -12.34 -8.98 0.70
CA ARG A 22 -13.76 -8.95 1.08
C ARG A 22 -14.62 -10.11 0.56
N VAL A 23 -14.21 -10.77 -0.52
CA VAL A 23 -14.98 -11.85 -1.15
C VAL A 23 -14.31 -13.22 -0.98
N GLY A 24 -13.28 -13.30 -0.12
CA GLY A 24 -12.47 -14.50 0.04
C GLY A 24 -11.79 -14.95 -1.25
N LEU A 25 -11.64 -14.04 -2.23
CA LEU A 25 -11.00 -14.35 -3.50
C LEU A 25 -9.49 -14.18 -3.36
N LYS A 26 -8.77 -15.19 -3.84
CA LYS A 26 -7.32 -15.25 -3.82
C LYS A 26 -6.77 -14.40 -4.97
N GLY A 27 -6.46 -13.13 -4.70
CA GLY A 27 -5.87 -12.19 -5.67
C GLY A 27 -6.86 -11.18 -6.27
N THR A 28 -6.34 -10.27 -7.10
CA THR A 28 -7.11 -9.26 -7.85
C THR A 28 -6.82 -9.29 -9.35
N ASP A 29 -6.48 -10.46 -9.90
CA ASP A 29 -6.34 -10.66 -11.34
C ASP A 29 -7.65 -10.39 -12.11
N GLY A 30 -7.59 -10.17 -13.43
CA GLY A 30 -8.73 -9.66 -14.21
C GLY A 30 -10.03 -10.47 -14.09
N LEU A 31 -9.94 -11.78 -13.84
CA LEU A 31 -11.09 -12.66 -13.59
C LEU A 31 -11.58 -12.55 -12.14
N ALA A 32 -10.68 -12.54 -11.15
CA ALA A 32 -11.06 -12.38 -9.74
C ALA A 32 -11.63 -10.97 -9.45
N ALA A 33 -11.07 -9.92 -10.06
CA ALA A 33 -11.54 -8.55 -9.89
C ALA A 33 -12.95 -8.36 -10.49
N SER A 34 -13.20 -8.91 -11.68
CA SER A 34 -14.54 -8.85 -12.29
C SER A 34 -15.57 -9.65 -11.50
N GLN A 35 -15.20 -10.82 -10.96
CA GLN A 35 -16.05 -11.60 -10.06
C GLN A 35 -16.30 -10.91 -8.71
N ALA A 36 -15.30 -10.26 -8.13
CA ALA A 36 -15.44 -9.50 -6.89
C ALA A 36 -16.42 -8.34 -7.05
N LEU A 37 -16.25 -7.56 -8.12
CA LEU A 37 -17.16 -6.46 -8.46
C LEU A 37 -18.59 -6.95 -8.73
N ALA A 38 -18.74 -8.07 -9.46
CA ALA A 38 -20.04 -8.70 -9.69
C ALA A 38 -20.73 -9.20 -8.40
N LYS A 39 -19.94 -9.53 -7.37
CA LYS A 39 -20.40 -9.90 -6.02
C LYS A 39 -20.62 -8.68 -5.10
N GLY A 40 -20.51 -7.46 -5.61
CA GLY A 40 -20.73 -6.22 -4.85
C GLY A 40 -19.54 -5.75 -4.01
N ALA A 41 -18.35 -6.34 -4.19
CA ALA A 41 -17.15 -5.84 -3.53
C ALA A 41 -16.73 -4.49 -4.12
N ALA A 42 -16.36 -3.55 -3.25
CA ALA A 42 -15.78 -2.27 -3.63
C ALA A 42 -14.28 -2.26 -3.28
N PRO A 43 -13.41 -1.71 -4.16
CA PRO A 43 -12.00 -1.50 -3.83
C PRO A 43 -11.86 -0.61 -2.58
N GLN A 44 -10.91 -0.94 -1.70
CA GLN A 44 -10.67 -0.16 -0.48
C GLN A 44 -9.51 0.82 -0.62
N SER A 45 -8.77 0.77 -1.74
CA SER A 45 -7.53 1.51 -1.91
C SER A 45 -7.73 3.03 -1.85
N GLU A 46 -8.79 3.58 -2.45
CA GLU A 46 -9.09 5.01 -2.41
C GLU A 46 -9.46 5.49 -0.99
N GLU A 47 -10.28 4.73 -0.27
CA GLU A 47 -10.68 5.04 1.11
C GLU A 47 -9.46 5.03 2.05
N ARG A 48 -8.66 3.96 2.00
CA ARG A 48 -7.47 3.81 2.85
C ARG A 48 -6.39 4.84 2.51
N ALA A 49 -6.20 5.13 1.23
CA ALA A 49 -5.37 6.26 0.81
C ALA A 49 -5.88 7.59 1.40
N GLY A 50 -7.18 7.84 1.35
CA GLY A 50 -7.79 9.04 1.91
C GLY A 50 -7.54 9.21 3.42
N VAL A 51 -7.53 8.12 4.19
CA VAL A 51 -7.15 8.16 5.62
C VAL A 51 -5.71 8.65 5.79
N CYS A 52 -4.77 8.08 5.05
CA CYS A 52 -3.36 8.51 5.07
C CYS A 52 -3.22 9.98 4.65
N LEU A 53 -3.82 10.38 3.53
CA LEU A 53 -3.72 11.73 2.98
C LEU A 53 -4.32 12.80 3.92
N ARG A 54 -5.44 12.51 4.59
CA ARG A 54 -6.01 13.42 5.61
C ARG A 54 -5.07 13.63 6.79
N TYR A 55 -4.37 12.57 7.23
CA TYR A 55 -3.38 12.68 8.29
C TYR A 55 -2.16 13.49 7.84
N LEU A 56 -1.70 13.30 6.59
CA LEU A 56 -0.64 14.09 5.98
C LEU A 56 -1.00 15.58 5.93
N LEU A 57 -2.21 15.92 5.46
CA LEU A 57 -2.68 17.31 5.37
C LEU A 57 -2.59 18.03 6.73
N GLN A 58 -2.97 17.36 7.82
CA GLN A 58 -2.94 17.95 9.17
C GLN A 58 -1.52 18.29 9.65
N LYS A 59 -0.50 17.63 9.12
CA LYS A 59 0.88 17.71 9.62
C LYS A 59 1.85 18.37 8.63
N ALA A 60 1.52 18.39 7.34
CA ALA A 60 2.35 18.85 6.24
C ALA A 60 1.50 19.36 5.06
N LYS A 61 0.82 20.50 5.25
CA LYS A 61 -0.14 21.07 4.28
C LYS A 61 0.48 21.43 2.92
N ASP A 62 1.73 21.86 2.91
CA ASP A 62 2.43 22.37 1.71
C ASP A 62 3.30 21.32 1.02
N LEU A 63 3.10 20.04 1.33
CA LEU A 63 3.86 18.94 0.74
C LEU A 63 3.47 18.75 -0.73
N PRO A 64 4.38 18.93 -1.70
CA PRO A 64 4.06 18.77 -3.11
C PRO A 64 3.99 17.29 -3.50
N PHE A 65 2.88 16.92 -4.13
CA PHE A 65 2.68 15.60 -4.70
C PHE A 65 2.81 15.61 -6.23
N LEU A 66 3.42 14.57 -6.78
CA LEU A 66 3.27 14.20 -8.19
C LEU A 66 2.43 12.92 -8.25
N THR A 67 1.46 12.84 -9.15
CA THR A 67 0.50 11.72 -9.18
C THR A 67 0.11 11.30 -10.59
N ALA A 68 -0.49 10.13 -10.70
CA ALA A 68 -1.28 9.73 -11.87
C ALA A 68 -2.73 10.25 -11.78
N GLY A 69 -3.36 10.45 -12.94
CA GLY A 69 -4.70 10.99 -13.09
C GLY A 69 -5.83 10.05 -12.63
N GLY A 70 -7.00 10.64 -12.38
CA GLY A 70 -8.21 9.97 -11.95
C GLY A 70 -8.04 9.12 -10.69
N LYS A 71 -8.53 7.87 -10.74
CA LYS A 71 -8.53 6.93 -9.60
C LYS A 71 -7.13 6.46 -9.19
N MET A 72 -6.10 6.72 -10.00
CA MET A 72 -4.72 6.34 -9.65
C MET A 72 -4.04 7.32 -8.70
N GLY A 73 -4.71 8.40 -8.27
CA GLY A 73 -4.25 9.21 -7.14
C GLY A 73 -4.79 10.63 -7.13
N GLU A 74 -5.00 11.23 -8.31
CA GLU A 74 -5.56 12.58 -8.46
C GLU A 74 -6.85 12.76 -7.65
N ASN A 75 -7.83 11.86 -7.80
CA ASN A 75 -9.12 11.97 -7.11
C ASN A 75 -8.95 12.07 -5.59
N ALA A 76 -8.10 11.22 -5.01
CA ALA A 76 -7.89 11.16 -3.57
C ALA A 76 -7.17 12.41 -3.04
N LEU A 77 -6.19 12.91 -3.79
CA LEU A 77 -5.48 14.16 -3.46
C LEU A 77 -6.40 15.37 -3.54
N ALA A 78 -7.23 15.47 -4.60
CA ALA A 78 -8.21 16.53 -4.77
C ALA A 78 -9.26 16.53 -3.64
N GLN A 79 -9.82 15.35 -3.30
CA GLN A 79 -10.77 15.21 -2.20
C GLN A 79 -10.18 15.64 -0.85
N CYS A 80 -8.87 15.43 -0.65
CA CYS A 80 -8.18 15.84 0.58
C CYS A 80 -7.67 17.29 0.54
N GLY A 81 -7.79 18.00 -0.59
CA GLY A 81 -7.32 19.38 -0.73
C GLY A 81 -5.80 19.55 -0.64
N LEU A 82 -5.03 18.52 -1.01
CA LEU A 82 -3.56 18.56 -1.08
C LEU A 82 -3.10 19.18 -2.40
N THR A 83 -1.90 19.77 -2.42
CA THR A 83 -1.31 20.31 -3.65
C THR A 83 -0.63 19.21 -4.45
N TYR A 84 -0.97 19.10 -5.74
CA TYR A 84 -0.42 18.07 -6.61
C TYR A 84 -0.26 18.51 -8.06
N GLU A 85 0.56 17.76 -8.79
CA GLU A 85 0.70 17.82 -10.26
C GLU A 85 0.42 16.43 -10.84
N VAL A 86 -0.45 16.35 -11.85
CA VAL A 86 -0.68 15.11 -12.59
C VAL A 86 0.42 14.96 -13.65
N ILE A 87 1.23 13.91 -13.53
CA ILE A 87 2.37 13.66 -14.43
C ILE A 87 2.12 12.49 -15.40
N TYR A 88 1.05 11.74 -15.18
CA TYR A 88 0.67 10.60 -16.00
C TYR A 88 -0.86 10.50 -16.10
N ASN A 89 -1.39 10.32 -17.31
CA ASN A 89 -2.82 10.19 -17.56
C ASN A 89 -3.17 8.75 -17.97
N PRO A 90 -3.67 7.91 -17.05
CA PRO A 90 -4.04 6.54 -17.36
C PRO A 90 -5.33 6.46 -18.19
N PRO A 91 -5.57 5.35 -18.90
CA PRO A 91 -6.88 5.04 -19.45
C PRO A 91 -7.92 4.82 -18.33
N GLN A 92 -9.21 4.82 -18.69
CA GLN A 92 -10.31 4.65 -17.72
C GLN A 92 -10.20 3.35 -16.90
N LYS A 93 -9.68 2.28 -17.50
CA LYS A 93 -9.33 1.01 -16.84
C LYS A 93 -7.81 0.89 -16.85
N SER A 94 -7.17 1.22 -15.74
CA SER A 94 -5.74 1.06 -15.58
C SER A 94 -5.35 -0.32 -15.05
N GLY A 95 -4.09 -0.68 -15.23
CA GLY A 95 -3.50 -1.91 -14.75
C GLY A 95 -2.02 -1.77 -14.38
N PRO A 96 -1.29 -2.90 -14.30
CA PRO A 96 0.13 -2.92 -13.93
C PRO A 96 1.01 -2.02 -14.80
N ALA A 97 0.77 -2.01 -16.12
CA ALA A 97 1.54 -1.19 -17.05
C ALA A 97 1.44 0.31 -16.75
N ASP A 98 0.27 0.77 -16.32
CA ASP A 98 0.03 2.17 -15.95
C ASP A 98 0.71 2.53 -14.61
N THR A 99 0.75 1.58 -13.66
CA THR A 99 1.53 1.71 -12.42
C THR A 99 3.02 1.90 -12.74
N ILE A 100 3.57 1.04 -13.59
CA ILE A 100 4.96 1.10 -14.02
C ILE A 100 5.25 2.41 -14.76
N ALA A 101 4.35 2.85 -15.65
CA ALA A 101 4.50 4.11 -16.39
C ALA A 101 4.51 5.32 -15.46
N ALA A 102 3.59 5.40 -14.49
CA ALA A 102 3.58 6.47 -13.49
C ALA A 102 4.86 6.48 -12.64
N CYS A 103 5.35 5.31 -12.23
CA CYS A 103 6.59 5.18 -11.48
C CYS A 103 7.83 5.62 -12.29
N ARG A 104 7.86 5.41 -13.61
CA ARG A 104 8.92 5.95 -14.48
C ARG A 104 8.90 7.48 -14.49
N GLU A 105 7.72 8.08 -14.55
CA GLU A 105 7.60 9.53 -14.45
C GLU A 105 8.06 10.06 -13.09
N PHE A 106 7.77 9.36 -11.98
CA PHE A 106 8.32 9.72 -10.67
C PHE A 106 9.85 9.72 -10.64
N GLN A 107 10.50 8.75 -11.29
CA GLN A 107 11.95 8.71 -11.42
C GLN A 107 12.49 9.86 -12.27
N ASN A 108 11.90 10.10 -13.44
CA ASN A 108 12.29 11.21 -14.32
C ASN A 108 12.20 12.55 -13.58
N ARG A 109 11.18 12.71 -12.74
CA ARG A 109 10.95 13.92 -11.93
C ARG A 109 11.70 13.93 -10.61
N LYS A 110 12.48 12.88 -10.30
CA LYS A 110 13.31 12.74 -9.10
C LYS A 110 12.53 13.05 -7.82
N VAL A 111 11.45 12.30 -7.59
CA VAL A 111 10.75 12.34 -6.30
C VAL A 111 11.63 11.75 -5.20
N ASP A 112 11.38 12.15 -3.97
CA ASP A 112 12.19 11.76 -2.81
C ASP A 112 11.64 10.51 -2.10
N LEU A 113 10.36 10.19 -2.32
CA LEU A 113 9.63 9.05 -1.80
C LEU A 113 8.53 8.66 -2.80
N ILE A 114 8.32 7.37 -3.03
CA ILE A 114 7.10 6.85 -3.66
C ILE A 114 6.18 6.31 -2.55
N LEU A 115 5.07 7.01 -2.34
CA LEU A 115 3.99 6.60 -1.46
C LEU A 115 2.88 5.96 -2.30
N PHE A 116 2.62 4.66 -2.12
CA PHE A 116 1.64 3.96 -2.94
C PHE A 116 0.59 3.24 -2.11
N CYS A 117 -0.64 3.12 -2.61
CA CYS A 117 -1.71 2.35 -1.97
C CYS A 117 -2.03 1.10 -2.80
N GLY A 118 -1.85 -0.09 -2.21
CA GLY A 118 -1.99 -1.34 -2.92
C GLY A 118 -1.74 -2.59 -2.08
N GLY A 119 -1.51 -3.72 -2.75
CA GLY A 119 -1.05 -4.98 -2.15
C GLY A 119 0.32 -5.40 -2.71
N ASP A 120 0.78 -6.61 -2.39
CA ASP A 120 2.10 -7.11 -2.81
C ASP A 120 2.34 -7.05 -4.32
N GLY A 121 1.36 -7.42 -5.15
CA GLY A 121 1.47 -7.25 -6.60
C GLY A 121 1.67 -5.79 -7.05
N THR A 122 1.12 -4.81 -6.32
CA THR A 122 1.40 -3.38 -6.58
C THR A 122 2.80 -3.01 -6.13
N ALA A 123 3.26 -3.51 -4.98
CA ALA A 123 4.63 -3.29 -4.50
C ALA A 123 5.66 -3.85 -5.50
N ARG A 124 5.37 -5.02 -6.08
CA ARG A 124 6.13 -5.63 -7.18
C ARG A 124 6.21 -4.72 -8.40
N ASP A 125 5.06 -4.22 -8.87
CA ASP A 125 4.98 -3.37 -10.05
C ASP A 125 5.74 -2.04 -9.82
N VAL A 126 5.60 -1.43 -8.64
CA VAL A 126 6.33 -0.21 -8.25
C VAL A 126 7.84 -0.47 -8.19
N ALA A 127 8.27 -1.58 -7.55
CA ALA A 127 9.68 -1.93 -7.41
C ALA A 127 10.36 -2.28 -8.74
N SER A 128 9.59 -2.70 -9.76
CA SER A 128 10.11 -3.06 -11.08
C SER A 128 10.81 -1.91 -11.81
N VAL A 129 10.56 -0.66 -11.40
CA VAL A 129 11.13 0.52 -12.05
C VAL A 129 12.53 0.86 -11.52
N GLY A 130 12.91 0.35 -10.33
CA GLY A 130 14.25 0.53 -9.77
C GLY A 130 14.23 0.88 -8.27
N SER A 131 15.32 0.57 -7.57
CA SER A 131 15.41 0.57 -6.09
C SER A 131 15.96 1.85 -5.45
N GLU A 132 16.32 2.87 -6.25
CA GLU A 132 16.99 4.07 -5.72
C GLU A 132 16.05 5.00 -4.96
N ILE A 133 14.77 5.03 -5.33
CA ILE A 133 13.77 5.85 -4.63
C ILE A 133 13.13 5.02 -3.53
N PRO A 134 13.10 5.51 -2.28
CA PRO A 134 12.42 4.82 -1.20
C PRO A 134 10.93 4.61 -1.50
N LEU A 135 10.43 3.45 -1.11
CA LEU A 135 9.05 3.02 -1.28
C LEU A 135 8.36 2.94 0.08
N LEU A 136 7.13 3.43 0.18
CA LEU A 136 6.29 3.27 1.35
C LEU A 136 4.88 2.89 0.91
N GLY A 137 4.44 1.71 1.35
CA GLY A 137 3.14 1.16 1.03
C GLY A 137 2.08 1.51 2.08
N ILE A 138 0.99 2.10 1.62
CA ILE A 138 -0.30 2.15 2.32
C ILE A 138 -0.99 0.81 2.04
N PRO A 139 -1.24 -0.01 3.08
CA PRO A 139 -1.89 -1.29 2.86
C PRO A 139 -3.33 -1.06 2.38
N ALA A 140 -3.71 -1.61 1.22
CA ALA A 140 -5.09 -1.55 0.70
C ALA A 140 -5.97 -2.71 1.21
N GLY A 141 -5.37 -3.73 1.82
CA GLY A 141 -6.04 -4.88 2.41
C GLY A 141 -5.30 -5.35 3.66
N VAL A 142 -5.35 -6.65 3.97
CA VAL A 142 -4.70 -7.26 5.15
C VAL A 142 -3.69 -8.36 4.80
N LYS A 143 -3.51 -8.69 3.52
CA LYS A 143 -2.69 -9.80 3.03
C LYS A 143 -1.41 -9.29 2.35
N MET A 144 -0.66 -8.44 3.04
CA MET A 144 0.61 -7.91 2.54
C MET A 144 1.76 -8.56 3.29
N HIS A 145 2.75 -9.03 2.54
CA HIS A 145 3.92 -9.74 3.06
C HIS A 145 5.22 -8.98 2.79
N SER A 146 5.21 -8.01 1.86
CA SER A 146 6.35 -7.14 1.57
C SER A 146 6.63 -6.18 2.72
N GLY A 147 7.90 -6.01 3.08
CA GLY A 147 8.27 -5.18 4.23
C GLY A 147 8.23 -3.66 3.97
N VAL A 148 7.79 -3.22 2.78
CA VAL A 148 7.58 -1.80 2.46
C VAL A 148 6.25 -1.25 2.97
N PHE A 149 5.34 -2.11 3.45
CA PHE A 149 4.05 -1.69 3.94
C PHE A 149 4.12 -1.23 5.40
N ALA A 150 3.48 -0.08 5.68
CA ALA A 150 3.19 0.32 7.03
C ALA A 150 2.08 -0.56 7.63
N ILE A 151 2.01 -0.64 8.96
CA ILE A 151 0.98 -1.43 9.67
C ILE A 151 -0.45 -0.87 9.47
N SER A 152 -0.58 0.42 9.15
CA SER A 152 -1.87 1.09 8.91
C SER A 152 -1.69 2.32 8.02
N PRO A 153 -2.77 2.85 7.41
CA PRO A 153 -2.71 4.11 6.67
C PRO A 153 -2.19 5.30 7.50
N GLN A 154 -2.53 5.37 8.79
CA GLN A 154 -2.05 6.39 9.72
C GLN A 154 -0.55 6.24 9.97
N ALA A 155 -0.07 5.01 10.16
CA ALA A 155 1.36 4.71 10.29
C ALA A 155 2.14 5.06 9.02
N ALA A 156 1.56 4.83 7.82
CA ALA A 156 2.16 5.26 6.56
C ALA A 156 2.32 6.79 6.49
N ALA A 157 1.31 7.54 6.94
CA ALA A 157 1.38 9.00 6.98
C ALA A 157 2.48 9.48 7.94
N GLU A 158 2.55 8.92 9.15
CA GLU A 158 3.58 9.24 10.14
C GLU A 158 4.99 8.95 9.60
N LEU A 159 5.20 7.76 9.02
CA LEU A 159 6.48 7.38 8.41
C LEU A 159 6.89 8.33 7.27
N ALA A 160 5.94 8.70 6.41
CA ALA A 160 6.19 9.64 5.31
C ALA A 160 6.60 11.04 5.82
N ILE A 161 5.91 11.56 6.85
CA ILE A 161 6.23 12.87 7.44
C ILE A 161 7.61 12.85 8.10
N THR A 162 7.88 11.85 8.92
CA THR A 162 9.16 11.69 9.63
C THR A 162 10.31 11.55 8.64
N TYR A 163 10.09 10.84 7.53
CA TYR A 163 11.05 10.76 6.43
C TYR A 163 11.29 12.08 5.73
N VAL A 164 10.23 12.80 5.34
CA VAL A 164 10.34 14.11 4.70
C VAL A 164 11.07 15.13 5.60
N ARG A 165 10.93 15.01 6.92
CA ARG A 165 11.64 15.85 7.90
C ARG A 165 13.10 15.45 8.12
N GLY A 166 13.51 14.26 7.66
CA GLY A 166 14.86 13.73 7.83
C GLY A 166 15.10 13.04 9.18
N ASP A 167 14.04 12.72 9.92
CA ASP A 167 14.09 12.22 11.30
C ASP A 167 14.13 10.68 11.39
N ILE A 168 14.14 9.98 10.24
CA ILE A 168 14.11 8.52 10.16
C ILE A 168 15.08 8.02 9.08
N LYS A 169 15.67 6.85 9.34
CA LYS A 169 16.56 6.18 8.39
C LYS A 169 15.79 5.25 7.46
N LEU A 170 16.38 5.04 6.30
CA LEU A 170 15.95 4.00 5.36
C LEU A 170 16.49 2.65 5.81
N ARG A 171 15.70 1.62 5.54
CA ARG A 171 16.09 0.21 5.66
C ARG A 171 15.85 -0.48 4.33
N GLU A 172 16.76 -1.37 3.95
CA GLU A 172 16.53 -2.28 2.84
C GLU A 172 15.60 -3.43 3.30
N THR A 173 14.58 -3.70 2.51
CA THR A 173 13.58 -4.73 2.80
C THR A 173 13.19 -5.51 1.54
N GLU A 174 12.65 -6.70 1.75
CA GLU A 174 12.17 -7.58 0.69
C GLU A 174 10.80 -7.13 0.18
N ILE A 175 10.68 -7.11 -1.15
CA ILE A 175 9.42 -7.17 -1.87
C ILE A 175 9.18 -8.64 -2.18
N VAL A 176 8.12 -9.18 -1.61
CA VAL A 176 7.71 -10.56 -1.83
C VAL A 176 6.36 -10.57 -2.53
N ASP A 177 6.18 -11.53 -3.41
CA ASP A 177 4.89 -11.76 -4.02
C ASP A 177 4.47 -13.21 -3.77
N VAL A 178 3.17 -13.39 -3.58
CA VAL A 178 2.58 -14.71 -3.43
C VAL A 178 2.32 -15.25 -4.82
N ASP A 179 2.75 -16.48 -5.09
CA ASP A 179 2.36 -17.17 -6.31
C ASP A 179 0.85 -17.44 -6.25
N GLU A 180 0.07 -16.65 -6.99
CA GLU A 180 -1.40 -16.71 -6.95
C GLU A 180 -1.95 -18.04 -7.51
N GLU A 181 -1.20 -18.77 -8.35
CA GLU A 181 -1.62 -20.09 -8.87
C GLU A 181 -1.44 -21.17 -7.79
N LEU A 182 -0.26 -21.22 -7.17
CA LEU A 182 0.01 -22.11 -6.04
C LEU A 182 -0.90 -21.78 -4.85
N TYR A 183 -1.13 -20.50 -4.59
CA TYR A 183 -2.04 -20.07 -3.54
C TYR A 183 -3.47 -20.48 -3.85
N ARG A 184 -3.92 -20.42 -5.11
CA ARG A 184 -5.22 -20.97 -5.54
C ARG A 184 -5.33 -22.46 -5.23
N ALA A 185 -4.27 -23.23 -5.46
CA ALA A 185 -4.16 -24.65 -5.12
C ALA A 185 -4.08 -24.93 -3.59
N GLY A 186 -3.95 -23.89 -2.76
CA GLY A 186 -3.89 -24.01 -1.29
C GLY A 186 -2.47 -23.98 -0.72
N GLU A 187 -1.47 -23.79 -1.56
CA GLU A 187 -0.06 -23.72 -1.16
C GLU A 187 0.40 -22.27 -1.05
N LEU A 188 0.82 -21.84 0.15
CA LEU A 188 1.39 -20.51 0.34
C LEU A 188 2.87 -20.52 -0.04
N ALA A 189 3.16 -20.24 -1.31
CA ALA A 189 4.52 -20.04 -1.79
C ALA A 189 4.79 -18.54 -2.00
N THR A 190 5.62 -17.95 -1.13
CA THR A 190 6.10 -16.57 -1.30
C THR A 190 7.45 -16.56 -1.98
N ARG A 191 7.60 -15.77 -3.05
CA ARG A 191 8.86 -15.62 -3.77
C ARG A 191 9.45 -14.22 -3.53
N LEU A 192 10.74 -14.15 -3.22
CA LEU A 192 11.47 -12.89 -3.23
C LEU A 192 11.51 -12.35 -4.66
N TYR A 193 10.98 -11.15 -4.85
CA TYR A 193 10.93 -10.49 -6.16
C TYR A 193 12.06 -9.47 -6.31
N ALA A 194 12.21 -8.58 -5.33
CA ALA A 194 13.21 -7.52 -5.32
C ALA A 194 13.53 -7.09 -3.89
N THR A 195 14.55 -6.24 -3.74
CA THR A 195 14.76 -5.45 -2.53
C THR A 195 14.44 -3.98 -2.80
N ALA A 196 13.99 -3.26 -1.77
CA ALA A 196 13.68 -1.84 -1.84
C ALA A 196 14.07 -1.13 -0.55
N LEU A 197 14.39 0.16 -0.66
CA LEU A 197 14.56 1.03 0.49
C LEU A 197 13.19 1.49 0.98
N THR A 198 12.97 1.49 2.30
CA THR A 198 11.75 2.01 2.91
C THR A 198 12.05 2.81 4.18
N PRO A 199 11.32 3.90 4.46
CA PRO A 199 11.36 4.55 5.77
C PRO A 199 10.95 3.56 6.86
N HIS A 200 11.82 3.37 7.86
CA HIS A 200 11.61 2.32 8.86
C HIS A 200 11.69 2.81 10.29
N GLN A 201 10.60 2.59 11.02
CA GLN A 201 10.53 2.69 12.47
C GLN A 201 9.98 1.35 12.99
N PRO A 202 10.65 0.68 13.96
CA PRO A 202 10.28 -0.66 14.40
C PRO A 202 8.82 -0.83 14.84
N ALA A 203 8.18 0.24 15.33
CA ALA A 203 6.79 0.21 15.78
C ALA A 203 5.73 0.42 14.67
N LEU A 204 6.14 0.86 13.47
CA LEU A 204 5.21 1.33 12.42
C LEU A 204 5.28 0.55 11.11
N VAL A 205 6.24 -0.38 10.99
CA VAL A 205 6.40 -1.27 9.83
C VAL A 205 6.04 -2.69 10.23
N GLN A 206 5.35 -3.41 9.33
CA GLN A 206 4.89 -4.76 9.59
C GLN A 206 6.09 -5.74 9.60
N GLU A 207 6.56 -6.13 10.78
CA GLU A 207 7.58 -7.17 10.95
C GLU A 207 6.94 -8.57 11.14
N ARG A 208 7.56 -9.60 10.54
CA ARG A 208 7.00 -10.96 10.42
C ARG A 208 6.80 -11.76 11.72
N LYS A 209 7.10 -11.22 12.92
CA LYS A 209 6.72 -11.82 14.23
C LYS A 209 7.27 -10.97 15.38
N ARG A 210 6.42 -10.19 16.05
CA ARG A 210 6.46 -9.99 17.52
C ARG A 210 5.17 -9.34 18.02
N ILE A 211 4.81 -9.75 19.23
CA ILE A 211 3.61 -9.38 19.99
C ILE A 211 3.50 -7.86 20.10
N TYR A 212 2.39 -7.30 19.62
CA TYR A 212 2.12 -5.86 19.67
C TYR A 212 1.82 -5.43 21.12
N LEU A 213 2.59 -4.47 21.62
CA LEU A 213 2.18 -3.56 22.69
C LEU A 213 2.11 -2.17 22.06
N SER A 214 0.92 -1.58 22.11
CA SER A 214 0.50 -0.22 21.70
C SER A 214 0.04 0.00 20.25
N GLY A 215 -1.22 0.49 20.15
CA GLY A 215 -1.88 1.00 18.94
C GLY A 215 -3.31 0.47 18.79
N ASP A 216 -4.26 0.95 19.59
CA ASP A 216 -5.71 0.64 19.54
C ASP A 216 -6.08 -0.85 19.38
N GLU A 217 -6.05 -1.57 20.50
CA GLU A 217 -6.32 -3.02 20.60
C GLU A 217 -7.64 -3.43 19.93
N GLU A 218 -8.62 -2.53 19.89
CA GLU A 218 -9.92 -2.75 19.25
C GLU A 218 -9.84 -2.84 17.73
N GLU A 219 -9.02 -2.00 17.07
CA GLU A 219 -8.88 -2.05 15.61
C GLU A 219 -8.17 -3.34 15.17
N PHE A 220 -7.24 -3.83 16.00
CA PHE A 220 -6.61 -5.14 15.80
C PHE A 220 -7.58 -6.30 16.04
N LYS A 221 -8.42 -6.23 17.08
CA LYS A 221 -9.45 -7.24 17.34
C LYS A 221 -10.45 -7.32 16.19
N ASP A 222 -10.90 -6.18 15.68
CA ASP A 222 -11.81 -6.13 14.53
C ASP A 222 -11.17 -6.74 13.28
N GLN A 223 -9.89 -6.47 13.04
CA GLN A 223 -9.16 -7.05 11.91
C GLN A 223 -8.94 -8.56 12.05
N ILE A 224 -8.59 -9.03 13.26
CA ILE A 224 -8.46 -10.47 13.55
C ILE A 224 -9.81 -11.16 13.40
N ALA A 225 -10.88 -10.56 13.90
CA ALA A 225 -12.24 -11.08 13.80
C ALA A 225 -12.69 -11.16 12.33
N LEU A 226 -12.41 -10.12 11.53
CA LEU A 226 -12.69 -10.12 10.10
C LEU A 226 -11.95 -11.24 9.37
N PHE A 227 -10.66 -11.43 9.69
CA PHE A 227 -9.84 -12.51 9.13
C PHE A 227 -10.35 -13.89 9.55
N ALA A 228 -10.67 -14.07 10.83
CA ALA A 228 -11.19 -15.32 11.38
C ALA A 228 -12.52 -15.70 10.71
N ALA A 229 -13.43 -14.74 10.52
CA ALA A 229 -14.70 -14.95 9.85
C ALA A 229 -14.56 -15.46 8.40
N GLU A 230 -13.42 -15.26 7.72
CA GLU A 230 -13.21 -15.76 6.35
C GLU A 230 -13.05 -17.29 6.28
N PHE A 231 -12.60 -17.94 7.35
CA PHE A 231 -12.38 -19.40 7.38
C PHE A 231 -13.12 -20.11 8.52
N MET A 232 -13.69 -19.35 9.45
CA MET A 232 -14.57 -19.87 10.49
C MET A 232 -15.92 -20.30 9.90
N ARG A 233 -16.36 -21.50 10.26
CA ARG A 233 -17.61 -22.11 9.81
C ARG A 233 -18.38 -22.58 11.03
N ASP A 234 -19.69 -22.41 11.00
CA ASP A 234 -20.57 -22.88 12.06
C ASP A 234 -20.40 -24.38 12.30
N GLY A 235 -20.28 -24.76 13.57
CA GLY A 235 -20.10 -26.14 14.00
C GLY A 235 -18.69 -26.72 13.81
N SER A 236 -17.69 -25.91 13.43
CA SER A 236 -16.30 -26.37 13.27
C SER A 236 -15.45 -26.14 14.52
N ALA A 237 -14.58 -27.10 14.84
CA ALA A 237 -13.62 -26.98 15.93
C ALA A 237 -12.32 -26.33 15.42
N TYR A 238 -11.84 -25.30 16.12
CA TYR A 238 -10.61 -24.58 15.81
C TYR A 238 -9.60 -24.78 16.93
N ILE A 239 -8.36 -25.10 16.57
CA ILE A 239 -7.25 -25.20 17.51
C ILE A 239 -6.41 -23.93 17.34
N LEU A 240 -6.36 -23.11 18.38
CA LEU A 240 -5.51 -21.94 18.47
C LEU A 240 -4.21 -22.33 19.16
N GLY A 241 -3.08 -22.16 18.46
CA GLY A 241 -1.73 -22.38 18.99
C GLY A 241 -0.97 -21.07 19.08
N ALA A 242 -0.26 -20.89 20.20
CA ALA A 242 0.65 -19.77 20.45
C ALA A 242 2.02 -19.98 19.79
#